data_AF-A0A843FXD9-F1
#
_entry.id   AF-A0A843FXD9-F1
#
_cell.length_a   1.000
_cell.length_b   1.000
_cell.length_c   1.000
_cell.angle_alpha   90.00
_cell.angle_beta   90.00
_cell.angle_gamma   90.00
#
_symmetry.space_group_name_H-M   'P 1'
#
loop_
_entity.id
_entity.type
_entity.pdbx_description
1 polymer ?
#
loop_
_entity_poly.entity_id
_entity_poly.type
_entity_poly.pdbx_seq_one_letter_code
_entity_poly.pdbx_strand_id
1 'polypeptide(L)'
;MAKVVVNMNTCSKTHVVEVKLNDAGNLDVIITSNCPHVKEYAKKLTEITMDDVTTFAGSKVVDPDVRATLSLPCLVPNAVFDAAWLEIGLLSPNLCNLAHNNEIVLDGQ
;
A
#
# COMPACT_ATOMS: atom_id res chain seq x y z
N MET A 1 3.38 -5.52 12.87
CA MET A 1 3.63 -4.38 11.96
C MET A 1 4.40 -4.87 10.77
N ALA A 2 3.68 -5.17 9.70
CA ALA A 2 4.23 -5.51 8.40
C ALA A 2 4.78 -4.26 7.71
N LYS A 3 5.79 -4.45 6.85
CA LYS A 3 6.48 -3.39 6.15
C LYS A 3 6.71 -3.79 4.69
N VAL A 4 6.35 -2.89 3.77
CA VAL A 4 6.55 -3.05 2.33
C VAL A 4 7.29 -1.83 1.78
N VAL A 5 8.28 -2.06 0.92
CA VAL A 5 9.05 -1.01 0.25
C VAL A 5 8.61 -0.93 -1.21
N VAL A 6 8.28 0.27 -1.67
CA VAL A 6 7.84 0.52 -3.04
C VAL A 6 8.92 1.28 -3.79
N ASN A 7 9.37 0.71 -4.91
CA ASN A 7 10.31 1.36 -5.83
C ASN A 7 9.59 1.76 -7.12
N MET A 8 9.24 3.04 -7.24
CA MET A 8 8.59 3.60 -8.42
C MET A 8 9.64 4.08 -9.43
N ASN A 9 10.03 3.21 -10.36
CA ASN A 9 11.03 3.55 -11.39
C ASN A 9 10.54 4.62 -12.38
N THR A 10 9.23 4.70 -12.65
CA THR A 10 8.65 5.68 -13.59
C THR A 10 8.75 7.12 -13.12
N CYS A 11 8.86 7.36 -11.80
CA CYS A 11 9.01 8.69 -11.22
C CYS A 11 10.24 8.82 -10.29
N SER A 12 11.07 7.78 -10.24
CA SER A 12 12.28 7.67 -9.41
C SER A 12 12.04 7.94 -7.92
N LYS A 13 10.90 7.47 -7.39
CA LYS A 13 10.54 7.63 -5.96
C LYS A 13 10.55 6.29 -5.23
N THR A 14 10.95 6.35 -3.97
CA THR A 14 10.86 5.21 -3.05
C THR A 14 9.91 5.56 -1.91
N HIS A 15 9.10 4.59 -1.51
CA HIS A 15 8.12 4.72 -0.44
C HIS A 15 8.25 3.53 0.52
N VAL A 16 7.87 3.76 1.77
CA VAL A 16 7.75 2.70 2.77
C VAL A 16 6.33 2.74 3.28
N VAL A 17 5.65 1.59 3.26
CA VAL A 17 4.31 1.40 3.81
C VAL A 17 4.41 0.43 4.98
N GLU A 18 3.90 0.83 6.13
CA GLU A 18 3.84 0.04 7.34
C GLU A 18 2.39 -0.07 7.80
N VAL A 19 1.95 -1.28 8.13
CA VAL A 19 0.58 -1.54 8.58
C VAL A 19 0.60 -2.37 9.85
N LYS A 20 -0.29 -2.04 10.79
CA LYS A 20 -0.42 -2.75 12.06
C LYS A 20 -1.89 -2.94 12.43
N LEU A 21 -2.27 -4.15 12.84
CA LEU A 21 -3.61 -4.38 13.43
C LEU A 21 -3.65 -3.74 14.83
N ASN A 22 -4.62 -2.87 15.05
CA ASN A 22 -4.82 -2.17 16.31
C ASN A 22 -5.84 -2.87 17.21
N ASP A 23 -5.93 -2.45 18.48
CA ASP A 23 -6.78 -3.09 19.48
C ASP A 23 -8.29 -2.94 19.18
N ALA A 24 -8.66 -2.00 18.30
CA ALA A 24 -10.04 -1.81 17.83
C ALA A 24 -10.41 -2.74 16.66
N GLY A 25 -9.45 -3.55 16.15
CA GLY A 25 -9.66 -4.45 15.02
C GLY A 25 -9.52 -3.77 13.64
N ASN A 26 -9.07 -2.51 13.61
CA ASN A 26 -8.71 -1.79 12.40
C ASN A 26 -7.21 -1.88 12.13
N LEU A 27 -6.78 -1.39 10.97
CA LEU A 27 -5.40 -1.39 10.53
C LEU A 27 -4.88 0.06 10.49
N ASP A 28 -3.92 0.36 11.34
CA ASP A 28 -3.17 1.62 11.31
C ASP A 28 -2.22 1.59 10.12
N VAL A 29 -2.22 2.64 9.31
CA VAL A 29 -1.41 2.76 8.08
C VAL A 29 -0.45 3.93 8.19
N ILE A 30 0.84 3.65 8.03
CA ILE A 30 1.91 4.65 7.99
C ILE A 30 2.58 4.58 6.62
N ILE A 31 2.59 5.71 5.91
CA ILE A 31 3.23 5.83 4.60
C ILE A 31 4.32 6.91 4.66
N THR A 32 5.58 6.49 4.53
CA THR A 32 6.74 7.38 4.48
C THR A 32 7.20 7.58 3.04
N SER A 33 7.28 8.83 2.59
CA SER A 33 7.69 9.15 1.22
C SER A 33 8.27 10.57 1.06
N ASN A 34 9.13 10.77 0.06
CA ASN A 34 9.54 12.08 -0.43
C ASN A 34 8.66 12.64 -1.58
N CYS A 35 7.66 11.90 -2.06
CA CYS A 35 6.74 12.34 -3.10
C CYS A 35 5.58 13.15 -2.50
N PRO A 36 5.35 14.41 -2.94
CA PRO A 36 4.28 15.25 -2.38
C PRO A 36 2.89 14.63 -2.56
N HIS A 37 2.63 13.99 -3.71
CA HIS A 37 1.36 13.34 -3.98
C HIS A 37 1.08 12.16 -3.03
N VAL A 38 2.11 11.37 -2.71
CA VAL A 38 2.00 10.27 -1.76
C VAL A 38 1.88 10.78 -0.32
N LYS A 39 2.50 11.91 0.02
CA LYS A 39 2.29 12.55 1.33
C LYS A 39 0.84 12.98 1.53
N GLU A 40 0.18 13.51 0.50
CA GLU A 40 -1.24 13.84 0.60
C GLU A 40 -2.13 12.60 0.75
N TYR A 41 -1.82 11.53 0.03
CA TYR A 41 -2.50 10.24 0.22
C TYR A 41 -2.30 9.68 1.64
N ALA A 42 -1.06 9.73 2.16
CA ALA A 42 -0.72 9.29 3.51
C ALA A 42 -1.50 10.02 4.60
N LYS A 43 -1.78 11.32 4.43
CA LYS A 43 -2.59 12.10 5.38
C LYS A 43 -4.06 11.66 5.44
N LYS A 44 -4.58 11.13 4.33
CA LYS A 44 -5.99 10.73 4.20
C LYS A 44 -6.22 9.27 4.58
N LEU A 45 -5.19 8.43 4.43
CA LEU A 45 -5.24 7.00 4.68
C LEU A 45 -4.40 6.61 5.90
N THR A 46 -4.80 7.07 7.08
CA THR A 46 -4.12 6.78 8.35
C THR A 46 -4.63 5.52 9.04
N GLU A 47 -5.87 5.13 8.74
CA GLU A 47 -6.55 3.95 9.29
C GLU A 47 -7.49 3.39 8.22
N ILE A 48 -7.54 2.06 8.12
CA ILE A 48 -8.44 1.29 7.26
C ILE A 48 -9.05 0.13 8.05
N THR A 49 -10.21 -0.35 7.59
CA THR A 49 -10.93 -1.49 8.16
C THR A 49 -10.47 -2.82 7.53
N MET A 50 -10.93 -3.93 8.09
CA MET A 50 -10.76 -5.25 7.48
C MET A 50 -11.45 -5.37 6.11
N ASP A 51 -12.60 -4.71 5.94
CA ASP A 51 -13.34 -4.72 4.68
C ASP A 51 -12.58 -3.96 3.58
N ASP A 52 -11.89 -2.87 3.94
CA ASP A 52 -11.06 -2.09 3.01
C ASP A 52 -9.95 -2.92 2.37
N VAL A 53 -9.54 -4.03 2.99
CA VAL A 53 -8.46 -4.89 2.48
C VAL A 53 -8.94 -6.23 1.95
N THR A 54 -10.18 -6.63 2.22
CA THR A 54 -10.78 -7.87 1.71
C THR A 54 -11.75 -7.64 0.55
N THR A 55 -12.33 -6.44 0.44
CA THR A 55 -13.27 -6.05 -0.60
C THR A 55 -12.75 -4.81 -1.33
N PHE A 56 -12.37 -4.98 -2.60
CA PHE A 56 -11.83 -3.87 -3.39
C PHE A 56 -12.87 -2.78 -3.67
N ALA A 57 -14.11 -3.18 -3.97
CA ALA A 57 -15.19 -2.24 -4.26
C ALA A 57 -15.59 -1.49 -2.98
N GLY A 58 -15.48 -0.16 -3.01
CA GLY A 58 -15.77 0.69 -1.84
C GLY A 58 -14.63 0.78 -0.82
N SER A 59 -13.48 0.15 -1.08
CA SER A 59 -12.31 0.26 -0.19
C SER A 59 -11.77 1.69 -0.16
N LYS A 60 -11.54 2.20 1.05
CA LYS A 60 -10.90 3.48 1.31
C LYS A 60 -9.49 3.58 0.70
N VAL A 61 -8.78 2.46 0.51
CA VAL A 61 -7.45 2.42 -0.13
C VAL A 61 -7.53 2.88 -1.59
N VAL A 62 -8.65 2.63 -2.26
CA VAL A 62 -8.85 2.98 -3.67
C VAL A 62 -9.95 4.02 -3.90
N ASP A 63 -10.51 4.55 -2.83
CA ASP A 63 -11.53 5.60 -2.85
C ASP A 63 -11.03 6.81 -3.68
N PRO A 64 -11.82 7.31 -4.64
CA PRO A 64 -11.41 8.39 -5.53
C PRO A 64 -10.96 9.66 -4.79
N ASP A 65 -11.61 10.03 -3.69
CA ASP A 65 -11.30 11.25 -2.93
C ASP A 65 -10.05 11.07 -2.07
N VAL A 66 -9.80 9.84 -1.62
CA VAL A 66 -8.58 9.48 -0.88
C VAL A 66 -7.39 9.43 -1.84
N ARG A 67 -7.49 8.70 -2.96
CA ARG A 67 -6.38 8.44 -3.88
C ARG A 67 -6.17 9.51 -4.96
N ALA A 68 -7.01 10.56 -5.02
CA ALA A 68 -7.06 11.56 -6.10
C ALA A 68 -5.69 12.12 -6.55
N THR A 69 -4.73 12.21 -5.64
CA THR A 69 -3.40 12.77 -5.93
C THR A 69 -2.46 11.79 -6.62
N LEU A 70 -2.77 10.50 -6.61
CA LEU A 70 -1.93 9.45 -7.16
C LEU A 70 -2.29 9.14 -8.62
N SER A 71 -1.27 8.91 -9.44
CA SER A 71 -1.48 8.30 -10.75
C SER A 71 -1.92 6.84 -10.57
N LEU A 72 -2.70 6.32 -11.54
CA LEU A 72 -3.13 4.92 -11.52
C LEU A 72 -1.97 3.91 -11.37
N PRO A 73 -0.83 4.09 -12.07
CA PRO A 73 0.31 3.17 -11.96
C PRO A 73 1.09 3.28 -10.64
N CYS A 74 0.78 4.24 -9.76
CA CYS A 74 1.46 4.32 -8.48
C CYS A 74 1.20 3.05 -7.68
N LEU A 75 2.25 2.35 -7.27
CA LEU A 75 2.16 1.08 -6.56
C LEU A 75 1.91 1.23 -5.05
N VAL A 76 1.87 2.46 -4.53
CA VAL A 76 1.66 2.70 -3.09
C VAL A 76 0.32 2.13 -2.58
N PRO A 77 -0.82 2.27 -3.29
CA PRO A 77 -2.06 1.61 -2.88
C PRO A 77 -1.95 0.08 -2.84
N ASN A 78 -1.27 -0.53 -3.82
CA ASN A 78 -1.02 -1.98 -3.82
C ASN A 78 -0.17 -2.40 -2.60
N ALA A 79 0.86 -1.61 -2.26
CA ALA A 79 1.68 -1.86 -1.09
C ALA A 79 0.93 -1.72 0.24
N VAL A 80 -0.15 -0.94 0.31
CA VAL A 80 -1.05 -0.92 1.46
C VAL A 80 -1.77 -2.26 1.59
N PHE A 81 -2.30 -2.81 0.49
CA PHE A 81 -2.90 -4.15 0.50
C PHE A 81 -1.88 -5.22 0.89
N ASP A 82 -0.69 -5.21 0.29
CA ASP A 82 0.37 -6.20 0.61
C ASP A 82 0.78 -6.13 2.09
N ALA A 83 0.99 -4.93 2.63
CA ALA A 83 1.35 -4.74 4.02
C ALA A 83 0.21 -5.15 4.96
N ALA A 84 -1.02 -4.78 4.65
CA ALA A 84 -2.18 -5.21 5.41
C ALA A 84 -2.32 -6.74 5.42
N TRP A 85 -2.24 -7.38 4.26
CA TRP A 85 -2.35 -8.83 4.11
C TRP A 85 -1.22 -9.59 4.81
N LEU A 86 0.00 -9.03 4.82
CA LEU A 86 1.09 -9.56 5.63
C LEU A 86 0.77 -9.48 7.12
N GLU A 87 0.21 -8.36 7.58
CA GLU A 87 -0.13 -8.16 8.98
C GLU A 87 -1.25 -9.10 9.45
N ILE A 88 -2.29 -9.31 8.64
CA ILE A 88 -3.44 -10.13 9.00
C ILE A 88 -3.32 -11.60 8.55
N GLY A 89 -2.18 -11.99 7.98
CA GLY A 89 -1.87 -13.38 7.61
C GLY A 89 -2.52 -13.88 6.30
N LEU A 90 -3.07 -13.00 5.47
CA LEU A 90 -3.55 -13.34 4.12
C LEU A 90 -2.42 -13.45 3.09
N LEU A 91 -1.27 -12.84 3.35
CA LEU A 91 -0.04 -13.00 2.56
C LEU A 91 1.05 -13.63 3.43
N SER A 92 1.63 -14.74 2.96
CA SER A 92 2.63 -15.49 3.72
C SER A 92 3.99 -14.78 3.76
N PRO A 93 4.56 -14.52 4.95
CA PRO A 93 5.90 -13.95 5.07
C PRO A 93 6.99 -14.81 4.41
N ASN A 94 6.84 -16.13 4.46
CA ASN A 94 7.77 -17.06 3.83
C ASN A 94 7.76 -16.93 2.30
N LEU A 95 6.57 -16.74 1.71
CA LEU A 95 6.45 -16.52 0.27
C LEU A 95 7.10 -15.20 -0.14
N CYS A 96 6.90 -14.13 0.65
CA CYS A 96 7.55 -12.84 0.39
C CYS A 96 9.08 -12.93 0.48
N ASN A 97 9.61 -13.69 1.45
CA ASN A 97 11.05 -13.91 1.58
C ASN A 97 11.64 -14.71 0.40
N LEU A 98 10.86 -15.60 -0.21
CA LEU A 98 11.29 -16.38 -1.37
C LEU A 98 11.19 -15.59 -2.68
N ALA A 99 10.09 -14.85 -2.88
CA ALA A 99 9.83 -14.12 -4.12
C ALA A 99 10.58 -12.78 -4.20
N HIS A 100 10.81 -12.14 -3.05
CA HIS A 100 11.38 -10.80 -2.86
C HIS A 100 10.56 -9.62 -3.43
N ASN A 101 9.94 -9.75 -4.59
CA ASN A 101 9.07 -8.72 -5.16
C ASN A 101 8.06 -9.30 -6.16
N ASN A 102 7.03 -8.51 -6.45
CA ASN A 102 6.25 -8.61 -7.68
C ASN A 102 6.61 -7.40 -8.54
N GLU A 103 6.76 -7.58 -9.85
CA GLU A 103 7.11 -6.48 -10.76
C GLU A 103 6.11 -6.31 -11.91
N ILE A 104 5.94 -5.05 -12.32
CA ILE A 104 5.29 -4.67 -13.57
C ILE A 104 6.40 -4.19 -14.51
N VAL A 105 6.60 -4.92 -15.60
CA VAL A 105 7.58 -4.57 -16.64
C VAL A 105 6.88 -3.69 -17.69
N LEU A 106 7.40 -2.48 -17.90
CA LEU A 106 6.94 -1.55 -18.92
C LEU A 106 7.89 -1.66 -20.12
N ASP A 107 7.41 -2.18 -21.25
CA ASP A 107 8.22 -2.50 -22.44
C ASP A 107 8.24 -1.40 -23.52
N GLY A 108 7.34 -0.42 -23.45
CA GLY A 108 7.46 0.92 -24.05
C GLY A 108 7.81 0.98 -25.55
N GLN A 109 7.57 -0.09 -26.31
CA GLN A 109 7.82 -0.17 -27.74
C GLN A 109 6.91 0.75 -28.54
#